data_AF-A0A2C9ET95-F1
#
_entry.id   AF-A0A2C9ET95-F1
#
_cell.length_a   1.000
_cell.length_b   1.000
_cell.length_c   1.000
_cell.angle_alpha   90.00
_cell.angle_beta   90.00
_cell.angle_gamma   90.00
#
_symmetry.space_group_name_H-M   'P 1'
#
loop_
_entity.id
_entity.type
_entity.pdbx_description
1 polymer ?
#
loop_
_entity_poly.entity_id
_entity_poly.type
_entity_poly.pdbx_seq_one_letter_code
_entity_poly.pdbx_strand_id
1 'polypeptide(L)' 'MPLEDALEAISLFQHYANQLTLDAAMSDEGERFSWPAFYLGEMAKALIDDVNDALCAASTAP' A
#
# COMPACT_ATOMS: atom_id res chain seq x y z
N MET A 1 -12.79 6.90 -8.14
CA MET A 1 -12.07 7.57 -7.04
C MET A 1 -11.15 8.61 -7.67
N PRO A 2 -11.09 9.85 -7.18
CA PRO A 2 -10.06 10.83 -7.56
C PRO A 2 -8.64 10.29 -7.36
N LEU A 3 -7.68 10.74 -8.19
CA LEU A 3 -6.29 10.29 -8.10
C LEU A 3 -5.65 10.66 -6.75
N GLU A 4 -5.95 11.85 -6.24
CA GLU A 4 -5.46 12.32 -4.95
C GLU A 4 -5.90 11.42 -3.79
N ASP A 5 -7.18 11.04 -3.74
CA ASP A 5 -7.71 10.12 -2.73
C ASP A 5 -7.05 8.73 -2.82
N ALA A 6 -6.77 8.25 -4.04
CA ALA A 6 -6.08 6.98 -4.25
C ALA A 6 -4.64 7.04 -3.72
N LEU A 7 -3.92 8.13 -4.00
CA LEU A 7 -2.55 8.34 -3.51
C LEU A 7 -2.50 8.51 -1.99
N GLU A 8 -3.51 9.16 -1.39
CA GLU A 8 -3.64 9.26 0.07
C GLU A 8 -3.88 7.86 0.69
N ALA A 9 -4.79 7.07 0.13
CA ALA A 9 -5.06 5.71 0.61
C ALA A 9 -3.83 4.79 0.49
N ILE A 10 -3.10 4.86 -0.62
CA ILE A 10 -1.83 4.14 -0.81
C ILE A 10 -0.82 4.54 0.27
N SER A 11 -0.68 5.84 0.52
CA SER A 11 0.25 6.36 1.53
C SER A 11 -0.09 5.86 2.93
N LEU A 12 -1.37 5.80 3.27
CA LEU A 12 -1.85 5.29 4.55
C LEU A 12 -1.56 3.79 4.71
N PHE A 13 -1.84 2.98 3.68
CA PHE A 13 -1.53 1.55 3.70
C PHE A 13 -0.03 1.29 3.84
N GLN A 14 0.79 2.02 3.09
CA GLN A 14 2.25 1.88 3.19
C GLN A 14 2.77 2.32 4.57
N HIS A 15 2.20 3.39 5.14
CA HIS A 15 2.57 3.86 6.48
C HIS A 15 2.34 2.76 7.54
N TYR A 16 1.14 2.17 7.54
CA TYR A 16 0.82 1.11 8.50
C TYR A 16 1.57 -0.18 8.23
N ALA A 17 1.78 -0.56 6.95
CA ALA A 17 2.62 -1.70 6.61
C ALA A 17 4.03 -1.54 7.17
N ASN A 18 4.61 -0.35 7.08
CA ASN A 18 5.94 -0.05 7.61
C ASN A 18 5.98 -0.09 9.15
N GLN A 19 4.98 0.49 9.82
CA GLN A 19 4.87 0.44 11.29
C GLN A 19 4.75 -1.01 11.77
N LEU A 20 3.85 -1.79 11.18
CA LEU A 20 3.64 -3.18 11.55
C LEU A 20 4.86 -4.05 11.22
N THR A 21 5.60 -3.75 10.15
CA THR A 21 6.86 -4.43 9.84
C THR A 21 7.91 -4.15 10.91
N LEU A 22 8.01 -2.90 11.37
CA LEU A 22 8.92 -2.52 12.45
C LEU A 22 8.53 -3.23 13.75
N ASP A 23 7.24 -3.20 14.10
CA ASP A 23 6.71 -3.88 15.29
C ASP A 23 6.94 -5.40 15.20
N ALA A 24 6.76 -6.00 14.03
CA ALA A 24 7.04 -7.42 13.80
C ALA A 24 8.52 -7.77 14.00
N ALA A 25 9.43 -6.86 13.61
CA ALA A 25 10.87 -7.08 13.71
C ALA A 25 11.43 -6.82 15.11
N MET A 26 10.78 -5.94 15.89
CA MET A 26 11.27 -5.52 17.21
C MET A 26 10.58 -6.22 18.39
N SER A 27 9.40 -6.79 18.18
CA SER A 27 8.60 -7.44 19.24
C SER A 27 8.85 -8.94 19.33
N ASP A 28 8.80 -9.48 20.55
CA ASP A 28 8.74 -10.93 20.81
C ASP A 28 7.43 -11.56 20.28
N GLU A 29 6.41 -10.74 19.96
CA GLU A 29 5.15 -11.13 19.32
C GLU A 29 5.16 -10.90 17.79
N GLY A 30 6.33 -11.00 17.13
CA GLY A 30 6.50 -10.62 15.73
C GLY A 30 5.52 -11.27 14.74
N GLU A 31 5.11 -12.52 15.00
CA GLU A 31 4.12 -13.25 14.19
C GLU A 31 2.77 -12.51 14.11
N ARG A 32 2.36 -11.83 15.20
CA ARG A 32 1.08 -11.10 15.28
C ARG A 32 0.99 -9.95 14.28
N PHE A 33 2.11 -9.29 13.99
CA PHE A 33 2.17 -8.12 13.13
C PHE A 33 2.62 -8.45 11.70
N SER A 34 3.26 -9.61 11.51
CA SER A 34 3.79 -10.04 10.21
C SER A 34 2.72 -10.15 9.11
N TRP A 35 1.59 -10.80 9.39
CA TRP A 35 0.53 -10.98 8.40
C TRP A 35 -0.21 -9.67 8.07
N PRO A 36 -0.63 -8.84 9.05
CA PRO A 36 -1.16 -7.51 8.76
C PRO A 36 -0.20 -6.61 7.97
N ALA A 37 1.10 -6.62 8.30
CA ALA A 37 2.11 -5.86 7.57
C ALA A 37 2.19 -6.28 6.09
N PHE A 38 2.27 -7.60 5.86
CA PHE A 38 2.30 -8.17 4.52
C PHE A 38 1.04 -7.81 3.73
N TYR A 39 -0.14 -8.03 4.31
CA TYR A 39 -1.42 -7.76 3.65
C TYR A 39 -1.54 -6.30 3.20
N LEU A 40 -1.26 -5.34 4.10
CA LEU A 40 -1.32 -3.92 3.75
C LEU A 40 -0.27 -3.53 2.71
N GLY A 41 0.91 -4.13 2.75
CA GLY A 41 1.93 -3.94 1.72
C GLY A 41 1.48 -4.42 0.34
N GLU A 42 0.86 -5.60 0.25
CA GLU A 42 0.35 -6.12 -1.02
C GLU A 42 -0.85 -5.31 -1.53
N MET A 43 -1.73 -4.82 -0.64
CA MET A 43 -2.81 -3.90 -1.03
C MET A 43 -2.27 -2.57 -1.57
N ALA A 44 -1.25 -2.00 -0.93
CA ALA A 44 -0.64 -0.75 -1.38
C ALA A 44 -0.03 -0.93 -2.78
N LYS A 45 0.65 -2.06 -3.05
CA LYS A 45 1.19 -2.37 -4.38
C LYS A 45 0.09 -2.49 -5.44
N ALA A 46 -0.96 -3.26 -5.15
CA ALA A 46 -2.06 -3.44 -6.10
C ALA A 46 -2.70 -2.09 -6.48
N LEU A 47 -2.90 -1.20 -5.50
CA LEU A 47 -3.42 0.15 -5.76
C LEU A 47 -2.45 1.02 -6.57
N ILE A 48 -1.13 0.90 -6.34
CA ILE A 48 -0.12 1.60 -7.15
C ILE A 48 -0.19 1.13 -8.61
N ASP A 49 -0.29 -0.19 -8.82
CA ASP A 49 -0.41 -0.78 -10.15
C ASP A 49 -1.68 -0.27 -10.86
N ASP A 50 -2.84 -0.28 -10.18
CA ASP A 50 -4.10 0.24 -10.70
C ASP A 50 -4.02 1.74 -11.08
N VAL A 51 -3.36 2.55 -10.24
CA VAL A 51 -3.15 3.99 -10.49
C VAL A 51 -2.23 4.20 -11.69
N ASN A 52 -1.14 3.43 -11.79
CA ASN A 52 -0.21 3.51 -12.89
C ASN A 52 -0.89 3.14 -14.22
N ASP A 53 -1.67 2.07 -14.25
CA ASP A 53 -2.43 1.64 -15.42
C ASP A 53 -3.45 2.71 -15.84
N ALA A 54 -4.15 3.32 -14.89
CA ALA A 54 -5.09 4.41 -15.16
C ALA A 54 -4.39 5.66 -15.76
N LEU A 55 -3.22 6.03 -15.24
CA LEU A 55 -2.41 7.14 -15.77
C LEU A 55 -1.90 6.86 -17.18
N CYS A 56 -1.38 5.64 -17.41
CA CYS A 56 -0.97 5.18 -18.74
C CYS A 56 -2.14 5.25 -19.73
N ALA A 57 -3.30 4.71 -19.36
CA ALA A 57 -4.50 4.77 -20.20
C ALA A 57 -4.89 6.22 -20.54
N ALA A 58 -4.89 7.12 -19.55
CA ALA A 58 -5.20 8.54 -19.75
C ALA A 58 -4.22 9.23 -20.71
N SER A 59 -2.91 8.90 -20.63
CA SER A 59 -1.90 9.45 -21.53
C SER A 59 -2.01 8.99 -23.00
N THR A 60 -2.65 7.85 -23.22
CA THR A 60 -2.86 7.27 -24.56
C THR A 60 -4.21 7.66 -25.18
N ALA A 61 -5.05 8.39 -24.44
CA ALA A 61 -6.32 8.91 -24.94
C ALA A 61 -6.06 10.06 -25.94
N PRO A 62 -6.76 10.09 -27.10
CA PRO A 62 -6.54 11.06 -28.16
C PRO A 62 -6.97 12.50 -27.81
#